data_AF-A0A2S8UA11-F1
#
_entry.id   AF-A0A2S8UA11-F1
#
_cell.length_a   1.000
_cell.length_b   1.000
_cell.length_c   1.000
_cell.angle_alpha   90.00
_cell.angle_beta   90.00
_cell.angle_gamma   90.00
#
_symmetry.space_group_name_H-M   'P 1'
#
loop_
_entity.id
_entity.type
_entity.pdbx_description
1 polymer ?
#
loop_
_entity_poly.entity_id
_entity_poly.type
_entity_poly.pdbx_seq_one_letter_code
_entity_poly.pdbx_strand_id
1 'polypeptide(L)'
;MINKTWKKVILIVSGIVITYFIAIVISAESIPYPTKQQLKDAEKVAERYIGENYGVEIINTSSSFTAEMFDRTIHIEGHSKENPKQVFRMDLDQVTNKAEKVTEKAINKICTSNDGGKNFKCDDTEKLK
;
A
#
# COMPACT_ATOMS: atom_id res chain seq x y z
N MET A 1 -23.51 45.21 9.54
CA MET A 1 -24.77 44.45 9.33
C MET A 1 -24.70 43.77 7.96
N ILE A 2 -24.40 42.46 7.90
CA ILE A 2 -24.17 41.78 6.61
C ILE A 2 -25.48 41.74 5.82
N ASN A 3 -25.44 42.22 4.57
CA ASN A 3 -26.58 42.26 3.65
C ASN A 3 -27.22 40.86 3.54
N LYS A 4 -28.55 40.79 3.54
CA LYS A 4 -29.34 39.53 3.56
C LYS A 4 -28.94 38.58 2.43
N THR A 5 -28.50 39.14 1.28
CA THR A 5 -27.97 38.42 0.12
C THR A 5 -26.62 37.76 0.42
N TRP A 6 -25.71 38.46 1.11
CA TRP A 6 -24.40 37.92 1.50
C TRP A 6 -24.52 36.79 2.52
N LYS A 7 -25.48 36.86 3.45
CA LYS A 7 -25.75 35.73 4.36
C LYS A 7 -26.17 34.46 3.63
N LYS A 8 -26.96 34.58 2.55
CA LYS A 8 -27.36 33.42 1.72
C LYS A 8 -26.17 32.83 0.95
N VAL A 9 -25.30 33.68 0.40
CA VAL A 9 -24.09 33.24 -0.30
C VAL A 9 -23.14 32.49 0.64
N ILE A 10 -22.91 33.02 1.85
CA ILE A 10 -22.06 32.36 2.86
C ILE A 10 -22.63 31.00 3.25
N LEU A 11 -23.96 30.88 3.40
CA LEU A 11 -24.61 29.61 3.69
C LEU A 11 -24.43 28.58 2.57
N ILE A 12 -24.56 28.99 1.30
CA ILE A 12 -24.38 28.10 0.15
C ILE A 12 -22.93 27.64 0.04
N VAL A 13 -21.97 28.57 0.15
CA VAL A 13 -20.53 28.25 0.08
C VAL A 13 -20.14 27.33 1.24
N SER A 14 -20.61 27.62 2.46
CA SER A 14 -20.38 26.77 3.63
C SER A 14 -20.97 25.36 3.43
N GLY A 15 -22.18 25.26 2.88
CA GLY A 15 -22.81 23.98 2.56
C GLY A 15 -22.01 23.17 1.52
N ILE A 16 -21.52 23.81 0.46
CA ILE A 16 -20.70 23.14 -0.57
C ILE A 16 -19.40 22.62 0.04
N VAL A 17 -18.73 23.43 0.86
CA VAL A 17 -17.47 23.05 1.52
C VAL A 17 -17.68 21.86 2.45
N ILE A 18 -18.74 21.88 3.28
CA ILE A 18 -19.06 20.76 4.17
C ILE A 18 -19.35 19.48 3.37
N THR A 19 -20.12 19.59 2.28
CA THR A 19 -20.46 18.44 1.44
C THR A 19 -19.22 17.83 0.77
N TYR A 20 -18.27 18.68 0.34
CA TYR A 20 -17.00 18.26 -0.21
C TYR A 20 -16.15 17.50 0.82
N PHE A 21 -16.05 18.01 2.06
CA PHE A 21 -15.34 17.30 3.14
C PHE A 21 -16.00 15.96 3.50
N ILE A 22 -17.33 15.89 3.54
CA ILE A 22 -18.06 14.63 3.77
C ILE A 22 -17.74 13.62 2.65
N ALA A 23 -17.74 14.05 1.39
CA ALA A 23 -17.39 13.19 0.26
C ALA A 23 -15.95 12.67 0.34
N ILE A 24 -15.00 13.49 0.79
CA ILE A 24 -13.61 13.07 1.02
C ILE A 24 -13.53 12.02 2.13
N VAL A 25 -14.20 12.23 3.26
CA VAL A 25 -14.19 11.29 4.40
C VAL A 25 -14.78 9.93 3.99
N ILE A 26 -15.93 9.92 3.31
CA ILE A 26 -16.56 8.69 2.80
C ILE A 26 -15.65 7.99 1.77
N SER A 27 -14.99 8.75 0.91
CA SER A 27 -14.04 8.21 -0.08
C SER A 27 -12.77 7.66 0.56
N ALA A 28 -12.35 8.21 1.70
CA ALA A 28 -11.20 7.73 2.46
C ALA A 28 -11.51 6.40 3.16
N GLU A 29 -12.70 6.27 3.77
CA GLU A 29 -13.16 5.07 4.49
C GLU A 29 -13.56 3.88 3.59
N SER A 30 -13.70 4.09 2.27
CA SER A 30 -14.31 3.10 1.37
C SER A 30 -13.35 2.10 0.73
N ILE A 31 -12.04 2.16 1.00
CA ILE A 31 -11.16 1.02 0.66
C ILE A 31 -11.22 0.03 1.82
N PRO A 32 -11.88 -1.13 1.64
CA PRO A 32 -12.00 -2.11 2.70
C PRO A 32 -10.61 -2.63 3.06
N TYR A 33 -10.36 -3.06 4.30
CA TYR A 33 -9.11 -3.75 4.62
C TYR A 33 -8.88 -4.99 3.71
N PRO A 34 -7.63 -5.29 3.34
CA PRO A 34 -7.32 -6.45 2.52
C PRO A 34 -7.78 -7.73 3.22
N THR A 35 -8.37 -8.64 2.46
CA THR A 35 -8.80 -9.93 3.00
C THR A 35 -7.59 -10.80 3.33
N LYS A 36 -7.75 -11.77 4.24
CA LYS A 36 -6.70 -12.77 4.52
C LYS A 36 -6.22 -13.49 3.26
N GLN A 37 -7.10 -13.68 2.27
CA GLN A 37 -6.71 -14.28 0.99
C GLN A 37 -5.80 -13.35 0.19
N GLN A 38 -6.13 -12.06 0.13
CA GLN A 38 -5.32 -11.06 -0.56
C GLN A 38 -3.94 -10.89 0.07
N LEU A 39 -3.82 -11.01 1.40
CA LEU A 39 -2.52 -11.02 2.08
C LEU A 39 -1.67 -12.22 1.66
N LYS A 40 -2.26 -13.43 1.65
CA LYS A 40 -1.58 -14.64 1.17
C LYS A 40 -1.20 -14.57 -0.30
N ASP A 41 -2.03 -13.92 -1.13
CA ASP A 41 -1.72 -13.72 -2.54
C ASP A 41 -0.56 -12.73 -2.70
N ALA A 42 -0.53 -11.65 -1.90
CA ALA A 42 0.56 -10.67 -1.89
C ALA A 42 1.90 -11.30 -1.46
N GLU A 43 1.90 -12.13 -0.42
CA GLU A 43 3.07 -12.91 0.02
C GLU A 43 3.64 -13.76 -1.11
N LYS A 44 2.80 -14.55 -1.78
CA LYS A 44 3.22 -15.41 -2.89
C LYS A 44 3.75 -14.62 -4.08
N VAL A 45 3.13 -13.48 -4.38
CA VAL A 45 3.60 -12.58 -5.44
C VAL A 45 4.98 -12.04 -5.09
N ALA A 46 5.20 -11.62 -3.84
CA ALA A 46 6.50 -11.14 -3.37
C ALA A 46 7.59 -12.23 -3.45
N GLU A 47 7.30 -13.41 -2.92
CA GLU A 47 8.19 -14.57 -2.94
C GLU A 47 8.59 -14.94 -4.36
N ARG A 48 7.60 -15.07 -5.26
CA ARG A 48 7.86 -15.39 -6.66
C ARG A 48 8.67 -14.31 -7.35
N TYR A 49 8.25 -13.05 -7.24
CA TYR A 49 8.93 -11.95 -7.91
C TYR A 49 10.39 -11.84 -7.47
N ILE A 50 10.66 -11.93 -6.16
CA ILE A 50 12.02 -11.84 -5.65
C ILE A 50 12.85 -13.05 -6.10
N GLY A 51 12.28 -14.26 -6.04
CA GLY A 51 12.94 -15.47 -6.51
C GLY A 51 13.32 -15.40 -8.00
N GLU A 52 12.41 -14.93 -8.84
CA GLU A 52 12.63 -14.83 -10.30
C GLU A 52 13.60 -13.70 -10.69
N ASN A 53 13.55 -12.55 -10.01
CA ASN A 53 14.34 -11.38 -10.40
C ASN A 53 15.69 -11.27 -9.69
N TYR A 54 15.82 -11.82 -8.48
CA TYR A 54 17.04 -11.73 -7.67
C TYR A 54 17.69 -13.10 -7.46
N GLY A 55 17.04 -14.20 -7.84
CA GLY A 55 17.60 -15.55 -7.73
C GLY A 55 17.77 -16.03 -6.29
N VAL A 56 16.99 -15.50 -5.36
CA VAL A 56 17.11 -15.81 -3.92
C VAL A 56 15.80 -16.38 -3.36
N GLU A 57 15.92 -17.39 -2.51
CA GLU A 57 14.80 -17.87 -1.70
C GLU A 57 14.64 -16.94 -0.48
N ILE A 58 13.45 -16.38 -0.28
CA ILE A 58 13.16 -15.56 0.90
C ILE A 58 12.49 -16.41 1.98
N ILE A 59 12.92 -16.22 3.22
CA ILE A 59 12.21 -16.69 4.41
C ILE A 59 11.46 -15.50 4.96
N ASN A 60 10.17 -15.70 5.15
CA ASN A 60 9.34 -14.74 5.81
C ASN A 60 9.62 -14.74 7.32
N THR A 61 10.14 -13.64 7.84
CA THR A 61 10.31 -13.46 9.28
C THR A 61 9.03 -12.88 9.84
N SER A 62 8.25 -13.72 10.51
CA SER A 62 6.91 -13.44 11.00
C SER A 62 6.76 -12.34 12.06
N SER A 63 7.77 -11.50 12.30
CA SER A 63 7.74 -10.44 13.31
C SER A 63 7.18 -9.10 12.81
N SER A 64 6.86 -8.96 11.52
CA SER A 64 6.28 -7.74 10.96
C SER A 64 5.26 -8.02 9.85
N PHE A 65 4.56 -9.17 9.93
CA PHE A 65 3.24 -9.31 9.30
C PHE A 65 2.20 -8.51 10.07
N THR A 66 2.38 -7.20 10.11
CA THR A 66 1.22 -6.36 9.95
C THR A 66 1.22 -5.95 8.49
N ALA A 67 0.38 -6.63 7.71
CA ALA A 67 -0.27 -5.95 6.59
C ALA A 67 -1.16 -4.85 7.18
N GLU A 68 -0.51 -3.86 7.76
CA GLU A 68 -1.10 -2.60 8.14
C GLU A 68 -1.30 -1.85 6.83
N MET A 69 -2.56 -1.50 6.57
CA MET A 69 -2.87 -0.57 5.51
C MET A 69 -2.24 0.77 5.88
N PHE A 70 -1.08 1.08 5.30
CA PHE A 70 -0.57 2.44 5.26
C PHE A 70 -0.87 2.98 3.86
N ASP A 71 -1.70 4.00 3.78
CA ASP A 71 -2.10 4.62 2.50
C ASP A 71 -2.52 3.60 1.42
N ARG A 72 -3.34 2.61 1.81
CA ARG A 72 -3.95 1.59 0.91
C ARG A 72 -2.93 0.65 0.25
N THR A 73 -1.80 0.41 0.90
CA THR A 73 -0.72 -0.46 0.41
C THR A 73 -0.50 -1.66 1.35
N ILE A 74 -0.19 -2.82 0.78
CA ILE A 74 0.21 -4.05 1.48
C ILE A 74 1.74 -4.08 1.52
N HIS A 75 2.31 -4.02 2.71
CA HIS A 75 3.76 -4.10 2.93
C HIS A 75 4.19 -5.54 3.24
N ILE A 76 5.20 -6.03 2.53
CA ILE A 76 5.82 -7.35 2.73
C ILE A 76 7.31 -7.17 3.02
N GLU A 77 7.83 -7.84 4.03
CA GLU A 77 9.25 -7.87 4.37
C GLU A 77 9.74 -9.32 4.45
N GLY A 78 10.90 -9.61 3.86
CA GLY A 78 11.47 -10.95 3.82
C GLY A 78 12.99 -10.91 3.86
N HIS A 79 13.59 -11.94 4.45
CA HIS A 79 15.04 -12.09 4.51
C HIS A 79 15.48 -13.14 3.50
N SER A 80 16.60 -12.91 2.82
CA SER A 80 17.23 -13.98 2.04
C SER A 80 17.63 -15.12 2.97
N LYS A 81 17.24 -16.34 2.59
CA LYS A 81 17.61 -17.57 3.30
C LYS A 81 19.12 -17.78 3.33
N GLU A 82 19.78 -17.44 2.23
CA GLU A 82 21.22 -17.65 2.03
C GLU A 82 22.04 -16.54 2.70
N ASN A 83 21.48 -15.32 2.77
CA ASN A 83 22.11 -14.18 3.41
C ASN A 83 21.11 -13.42 4.29
N PRO A 84 21.01 -13.73 5.59
CA PRO A 84 20.06 -13.07 6.50
C PRO A 84 20.25 -11.55 6.65
N LYS A 85 21.41 -11.00 6.26
CA LYS A 85 21.65 -9.55 6.22
C LYS A 85 21.01 -8.89 5.01
N GLN A 86 20.68 -9.66 3.98
CA GLN A 86 19.94 -9.19 2.83
C GLN A 86 18.44 -9.23 3.14
N VAL A 87 17.83 -8.05 3.13
CA VAL A 87 16.42 -7.83 3.46
C VAL A 87 15.74 -7.23 2.25
N PHE A 88 14.58 -7.76 1.90
CA PHE A 88 13.71 -7.25 0.85
C PHE A 88 12.45 -6.69 1.49
N ARG A 89 12.06 -5.49 1.07
CA ARG A 89 10.75 -4.92 1.37
C ARG A 89 10.02 -4.65 0.07
N MET A 90 8.75 -5.01 0.01
CA MET A 90 7.93 -4.82 -1.17
C MET A 90 6.57 -4.25 -0.80
N ASP A 91 6.15 -3.24 -1.55
CA ASP A 91 4.90 -2.53 -1.36
C ASP A 91 3.98 -2.88 -2.53
N LEU A 92 2.80 -3.41 -2.23
CA LEU A 92 1.79 -3.78 -3.21
C LEU A 92 0.52 -2.94 -3.05
N ASP A 93 0.06 -2.31 -4.12
CA ASP A 93 -1.22 -1.61 -4.16
C ASP A 93 -2.36 -2.56 -3.75
N GLN A 94 -3.26 -2.09 -2.90
CA GLN A 94 -4.43 -2.87 -2.57
C GLN A 94 -5.42 -2.91 -3.74
N VAL A 95 -5.89 -4.11 -4.09
CA VAL A 95 -7.01 -4.27 -5.01
C VAL A 95 -8.32 -3.80 -4.39
N THR A 96 -9.05 -2.95 -5.11
CA THR A 96 -10.28 -2.31 -4.63
C THR A 96 -11.44 -3.28 -4.40
N ASN A 97 -11.45 -4.41 -5.09
CA ASN A 97 -12.49 -5.43 -4.99
C ASN A 97 -12.03 -6.59 -4.10
N LYS A 98 -12.82 -6.94 -3.08
CA LYS A 98 -12.53 -8.07 -2.17
C LYS A 98 -12.42 -9.44 -2.85
N ALA A 99 -13.07 -9.59 -4.02
CA ALA A 99 -13.01 -10.82 -4.82
C ALA A 99 -11.81 -10.86 -5.77
N GLU A 100 -11.13 -9.73 -5.97
CA GLU A 100 -9.95 -9.64 -6.83
C GLU A 100 -8.71 -10.17 -6.10
N LYS A 101 -7.84 -10.82 -6.86
CA LYS A 101 -6.58 -11.37 -6.37
C LYS A 101 -5.45 -10.37 -6.55
N VAL A 102 -4.53 -10.33 -5.60
CA VAL A 102 -3.30 -9.56 -5.74
C VAL A 102 -2.40 -10.26 -6.76
N THR A 103 -1.81 -9.48 -7.67
CA THR A 103 -0.90 -9.96 -8.72
C THR A 103 0.33 -9.09 -8.80
N GLU A 104 1.34 -9.45 -9.60
CA GLU A 104 2.56 -8.66 -9.78
C GLU A 104 2.32 -7.23 -10.25
N LYS A 105 1.19 -6.97 -10.93
CA LYS A 105 0.81 -5.61 -11.35
C LYS A 105 0.53 -4.68 -10.17
N ALA A 106 0.26 -5.24 -9.00
CA ALA A 106 0.08 -4.47 -7.78
C ALA A 106 1.41 -4.02 -7.18
N ILE A 107 2.56 -4.58 -7.59
CA ILE A 107 3.86 -4.17 -7.05
C ILE A 107 4.11 -2.71 -7.44
N ASN A 108 4.27 -1.87 -6.43
CA ASN A 108 4.47 -0.42 -6.57
C ASN A 108 5.90 0.00 -6.20
N LYS A 109 6.48 -0.65 -5.19
CA LYS A 109 7.84 -0.36 -4.74
C LYS A 109 8.56 -1.62 -4.33
N ILE A 110 9.84 -1.69 -4.65
CA ILE A 110 10.73 -2.76 -4.21
C ILE A 110 11.94 -2.11 -3.58
N CYS A 111 12.30 -2.57 -2.39
CA CYS A 111 13.44 -2.09 -1.63
C CYS A 111 14.34 -3.27 -1.25
N THR A 112 15.65 -3.06 -1.37
CA THR A 112 16.66 -4.05 -0.96
C THR A 112 17.65 -3.40 0.00
N SER A 113 17.95 -4.09 1.09
CA SER A 113 19.02 -3.79 2.04
C SER A 113 19.99 -4.95 2.08
N ASN A 114 21.29 -4.68 2.20
CA ASN A 114 22.33 -5.70 2.39
C ASN A 114 23.01 -5.59 3.76
N ASP A 115 22.45 -4.79 4.68
CA ASP A 115 23.04 -4.46 5.98
C ASP A 115 22.09 -4.74 7.16
N GLY A 116 21.18 -5.70 6.98
CA GLY A 116 20.22 -6.15 7.98
C GLY A 116 19.06 -5.18 8.16
N GLY A 117 18.65 -4.49 7.09
CA GLY A 117 17.52 -3.56 7.09
C GLY A 117 17.84 -2.14 7.58
N LYS A 118 19.12 -1.75 7.67
CA LYS A 118 19.50 -0.41 8.14
C LYS A 118 19.42 0.64 7.03
N ASN A 119 19.86 0.29 5.83
CA ASN A 119 19.80 1.14 4.65
C ASN A 119 19.12 0.39 3.50
N PHE A 120 17.99 0.93 3.04
CA PHE A 120 17.27 0.41 1.88
C PHE A 120 17.58 1.25 0.64
N LYS A 121 17.82 0.57 -0.48
CA LYS A 121 17.75 1.14 -1.82
C LYS A 121 16.42 0.71 -2.42
N CYS A 122 15.63 1.67 -2.87
CA CYS A 122 14.29 1.40 -3.38
C CYS A 122 14.15 1.85 -4.83
N ASP A 123 13.45 1.03 -5.61
CA ASP A 123 13.07 1.30 -6.98
C ASP A 123 11.54 1.30 -7.06
N ASP A 124 10.98 2.40 -7.57
CA ASP A 124 9.55 2.48 -7.87
C ASP A 124 9.26 1.70 -9.15
N THR A 125 8.25 0.82 -9.10
CA THR A 125 7.87 -0.04 -10.23
C THR A 125 6.82 0.59 -11.13
N GLU A 126 6.52 1.90 -11.01
CA GLU A 126 5.80 2.65 -12.04
C GLU A 126 6.47 2.54 -13.43
N LYS A 127 7.75 2.16 -13.48
CA LYS A 127 8.49 1.84 -14.71
C LYS A 127 8.19 0.44 -15.31
N LEU A 128 7.37 -0.37 -14.65
CA LEU A 128 6.97 -1.72 -15.10
C LEU A 128 5.50 -1.81 -15.57
N LYS A 129 4.74 -0.70 -15.51
CA LYS A 129 3.35 -0.62 -16.00
C LYS A 129 3.28 -0.33 -17.51
#